data_AF-A0A928QWI7-F1
#
_entry.id   AF-A0A928QWI7-F1
#
_cell.length_a   1.000
_cell.length_b   1.000
_cell.length_c   1.000
_cell.angle_alpha   90.00
_cell.angle_beta   90.00
_cell.angle_gamma   90.00
#
_symmetry.space_group_name_H-M   'P 1'
#
loop_
_entity.id
_entity.type
_entity.pdbx_description
1 polymer ?
#
loop_
_entity_poly.entity_id
_entity_poly.type
_entity_poly.pdbx_seq_one_letter_code
_entity_poly.pdbx_strand_id
1 'polypeptide(L)'
;MYKGSRFKLLVVTLVLLLFNVPFPVRFTQNAIELSLDDPEVEIKRELTVSGWYHLNLFKADSFIGTIAAEGYEMTNQPFDEPVYCRKSKSSRIVYNSEAEEIHFGIFWADRFLRHIIVGIKEQHTNGASTFSFHTGRYIVGGVYDRASAVDQLRPISIISLS
;
A
#
# COMPACT_ATOMS: atom_id res chain seq x y z
N MET A 1 -20.50 -45.46 2.05
CA MET A 1 -19.21 -44.81 2.38
C MET A 1 -18.99 -43.61 1.44
N TYR A 2 -19.66 -42.47 1.67
CA TYR A 2 -19.62 -41.28 0.77
C TYR A 2 -19.40 -39.94 1.52
N LYS A 3 -19.06 -39.99 2.82
CA LYS A 3 -18.92 -38.80 3.66
C LYS A 3 -17.67 -37.96 3.32
N GLY A 4 -16.60 -38.59 2.84
CA GLY A 4 -15.34 -37.91 2.54
C GLY A 4 -15.32 -37.07 1.25
N SER A 5 -16.14 -37.42 0.24
CA SER A 5 -16.15 -36.72 -1.05
C SER A 5 -16.86 -35.36 -0.98
N ARG A 6 -18.01 -35.30 -0.28
CA ARG A 6 -18.77 -34.05 -0.09
C ARG A 6 -18.02 -33.02 0.76
N PHE A 7 -17.28 -33.49 1.76
CA PHE A 7 -16.44 -32.62 2.58
C PHE A 7 -15.31 -31.98 1.76
N LYS A 8 -14.62 -32.76 0.92
CA LYS A 8 -13.57 -32.24 0.03
C LYS A 8 -14.14 -31.23 -0.97
N LEU A 9 -15.29 -31.52 -1.57
CA LEU A 9 -15.95 -30.59 -2.48
C LEU A 9 -16.29 -29.27 -1.78
N LEU A 10 -16.85 -29.34 -0.57
CA LEU A 10 -17.19 -28.14 0.21
C LEU A 10 -15.95 -27.31 0.54
N VAL A 11 -14.84 -27.94 0.94
CA VAL A 11 -13.57 -27.24 1.19
C VAL A 11 -13.05 -26.58 -0.09
N VAL A 12 -13.05 -27.28 -1.22
CA VAL A 12 -12.61 -26.71 -2.50
C VAL A 12 -13.49 -25.53 -2.91
N THR A 13 -14.82 -25.65 -2.80
CA THR A 13 -15.75 -24.56 -3.09
C THR A 13 -15.52 -23.37 -2.16
N LEU A 14 -15.34 -23.58 -0.86
CA LEU A 14 -15.09 -22.51 0.10
C LEU A 14 -13.77 -21.78 -0.22
N VAL A 15 -12.71 -22.53 -0.52
CA VAL A 15 -11.42 -21.98 -0.93
C VAL A 15 -11.60 -21.15 -2.20
N LEU A 16 -12.27 -21.67 -3.23
CA LEU A 16 -12.52 -20.93 -4.46
C LEU A 16 -13.33 -19.64 -4.23
N LEU A 17 -14.34 -19.66 -3.34
CA LEU A 17 -15.11 -18.46 -3.00
C LEU A 17 -14.24 -17.40 -2.30
N LEU A 18 -13.40 -17.79 -1.35
CA LEU A 18 -12.51 -16.87 -0.63
C LEU A 18 -11.52 -16.14 -1.55
N PHE A 19 -11.13 -16.76 -2.67
CA PHE A 19 -10.19 -16.18 -3.65
C PHE A 19 -10.87 -15.48 -4.85
N ASN A 20 -12.20 -15.50 -4.95
CA ASN A 20 -12.92 -14.85 -6.06
C ASN A 20 -13.86 -13.73 -5.62
N VAL A 21 -14.16 -13.61 -4.33
CA VAL A 21 -15.09 -12.60 -3.81
C VAL A 21 -14.30 -11.51 -3.09
N PRO A 22 -14.23 -10.28 -3.63
CA PRO A 22 -13.66 -9.16 -2.89
C PRO A 22 -14.46 -8.89 -1.61
N PHE A 23 -13.78 -8.48 -0.55
CA PHE A 23 -14.40 -8.15 0.74
C PHE A 23 -14.03 -6.74 1.19
N PRO A 24 -14.92 -6.06 1.93
CA PRO A 24 -14.67 -4.71 2.39
C PRO A 24 -13.59 -4.72 3.49
N VAL A 25 -12.70 -3.73 3.44
CA VAL A 25 -11.66 -3.50 4.44
C VAL A 25 -11.74 -2.04 4.87
N ARG A 26 -11.77 -1.81 6.19
CA ARG A 26 -11.69 -0.47 6.77
C ARG A 26 -10.91 -0.51 8.08
N PHE A 27 -9.83 0.25 8.16
CA PHE A 27 -9.05 0.40 9.39
C PHE A 27 -8.23 1.68 9.37
N THR A 28 -7.79 2.11 10.54
CA THR A 28 -6.85 3.21 10.73
C THR A 28 -5.64 2.67 11.49
N GLN A 29 -4.45 3.12 11.12
CA GLN A 29 -3.20 2.74 11.78
C GLN A 29 -2.26 3.92 11.90
N ASN A 30 -1.42 3.89 12.93
CA ASN A 30 -0.31 4.84 13.06
C ASN A 30 0.66 4.68 11.89
N ALA A 31 1.30 5.78 11.54
CA ALA A 31 2.32 5.82 10.52
C ALA A 31 3.40 6.85 10.87
N ILE A 32 4.57 6.68 10.26
CA ILE A 32 5.67 7.63 10.31
C ILE A 32 5.96 8.07 8.88
N GLU A 33 5.92 9.37 8.64
CA GLU A 33 6.54 9.98 7.47
C GLU A 33 8.01 10.26 7.79
N LEU A 34 8.92 9.79 6.93
CA LEU A 34 10.36 10.00 7.09
C LEU A 34 11.03 10.28 5.76
N SER A 35 12.16 10.99 5.80
CA SER A 35 13.12 11.04 4.70
C SER A 35 14.31 10.13 4.99
N LEU A 36 14.85 9.45 3.98
CA LEU A 36 16.04 8.60 4.17
C LEU A 36 17.35 9.40 4.21
N ASP A 37 17.38 10.58 3.59
CA ASP A 37 18.52 11.50 3.55
C ASP A 37 18.52 12.52 4.69
N ASP A 38 17.34 12.86 5.22
CA ASP A 38 17.19 13.76 6.36
C ASP A 38 16.66 13.00 7.60
N PRO A 39 17.51 12.78 8.63
CA PRO A 39 17.10 12.13 9.87
C PRO A 39 16.16 12.97 10.73
N GLU A 40 16.12 14.29 10.55
CA GLU A 40 15.24 15.20 11.31
C GLU A 40 13.79 15.12 10.82
N VAL A 41 13.57 14.66 9.59
CA VAL A 41 12.23 14.38 9.06
C VAL A 41 11.72 13.08 9.67
N GLU A 42 11.01 13.22 10.79
CA GLU A 42 10.18 12.20 11.41
C GLU A 42 8.85 12.83 11.85
N ILE A 43 7.81 12.60 11.06
CA ILE A 43 6.48 13.15 11.30
C ILE A 43 5.53 12.01 11.60
N LYS A 44 4.89 12.05 12.78
CA LYS A 44 3.82 11.11 13.12
C LYS A 44 2.58 11.42 12.28
N ARG A 45 2.00 10.36 11.71
CA ARG A 45 0.82 10.42 10.84
C ARG A 45 -0.16 9.33 11.23
N GLU A 46 -1.39 9.47 10.78
CA GLU A 46 -2.32 8.36 10.66
C GLU A 46 -2.59 7.99 9.19
N LEU A 47 -2.72 6.69 8.92
CA LEU A 47 -3.19 6.14 7.67
C LEU A 47 -4.57 5.55 7.86
N THR A 48 -5.55 6.05 7.11
CA THR A 48 -6.90 5.48 7.06
C THR A 48 -7.11 4.75 5.73
N VAL A 49 -7.39 3.46 5.83
CA VAL A 49 -7.58 2.57 4.68
C VAL A 49 -9.04 2.20 4.60
N SER A 50 -9.65 2.35 3.42
CA SER A 50 -11.05 1.98 3.19
C SER A 50 -11.26 1.55 1.74
N GLY A 51 -11.82 0.37 1.52
CA GLY A 51 -12.08 -0.11 0.16
C GLY A 51 -12.41 -1.59 0.10
N TRP A 52 -12.10 -2.19 -1.06
CA TRP A 52 -12.32 -3.60 -1.34
C TRP A 52 -10.99 -4.30 -1.57
N TYR A 53 -10.76 -5.36 -0.81
CA TYR A 53 -9.60 -6.22 -0.96
C TYR A 53 -9.97 -7.50 -1.69
N HIS A 54 -9.13 -7.91 -2.65
CA HIS A 54 -9.33 -9.09 -3.45
C HIS A 54 -8.13 -10.04 -3.27
N LEU A 55 -8.38 -11.17 -2.61
CA LEU A 55 -7.41 -12.25 -2.51
C LEU A 55 -7.23 -12.93 -3.86
N ASN A 56 -6.00 -13.19 -4.27
CA ASN A 56 -5.71 -13.93 -5.47
C ASN A 56 -4.87 -15.17 -5.15
N LEU A 57 -5.20 -16.31 -5.79
CA LEU A 57 -4.48 -17.57 -5.57
C LEU A 57 -3.20 -17.67 -6.41
N PHE A 58 -3.23 -17.14 -7.64
CA PHE A 58 -2.15 -17.29 -8.63
C PHE A 58 -1.44 -15.98 -9.00
N LYS A 59 -1.96 -14.84 -8.54
CA LYS A 59 -1.39 -13.51 -8.78
C LYS A 59 -1.33 -12.72 -7.47
N ALA A 60 -0.76 -11.52 -7.51
CA ALA A 60 -0.76 -10.62 -6.36
C ALA A 60 -2.21 -10.32 -5.94
N ASP A 61 -2.45 -10.24 -4.63
CA ASP A 61 -3.69 -9.70 -4.12
C ASP A 61 -3.82 -8.24 -4.57
N SER A 62 -5.05 -7.74 -4.70
CA SER A 62 -5.31 -6.38 -5.15
C SER A 62 -6.24 -5.64 -4.20
N PHE A 63 -6.08 -4.33 -4.13
CA PHE A 63 -6.92 -3.44 -3.34
C PHE A 63 -7.39 -2.28 -4.22
N ILE A 64 -8.67 -1.92 -4.09
CA ILE A 64 -9.26 -0.73 -4.71
C ILE A 64 -9.99 0.07 -3.64
N GLY A 65 -9.75 1.36 -3.59
CA GLY A 65 -10.29 2.24 -2.55
C GLY A 65 -9.31 3.34 -2.18
N THR A 66 -9.33 3.74 -0.93
CA THR A 66 -8.62 4.91 -0.41
C THR A 66 -7.56 4.46 0.60
N ILE A 67 -6.37 5.04 0.49
CA ILE A 67 -5.34 5.03 1.55
C ILE A 67 -5.05 6.50 1.86
N ALA A 68 -5.81 7.06 2.78
CA ALA A 68 -5.73 8.45 3.18
C ALA A 68 -4.61 8.64 4.20
N ALA A 69 -3.67 9.54 3.90
CA ALA A 69 -2.64 9.97 4.81
C ALA A 69 -3.00 11.33 5.40
N GLU A 70 -2.92 11.43 6.72
CA GLU A 70 -3.14 12.69 7.43
C GLU A 70 -2.21 13.79 6.90
N GLY A 71 -2.79 14.96 6.56
CA GLY A 71 -2.06 16.08 5.96
C GLY A 71 -1.92 16.03 4.43
N TYR A 72 -2.47 15.01 3.76
CA TYR A 72 -2.49 14.89 2.31
C TYR A 72 -3.92 14.78 1.78
N GLU A 73 -4.62 15.91 1.63
CA GLU A 73 -6.04 15.95 1.24
C GLU A 73 -6.38 15.17 -0.04
N MET A 74 -5.49 15.18 -1.03
CA MET A 74 -5.67 14.42 -2.27
C MET A 74 -5.82 12.91 -2.05
N THR A 75 -5.23 12.38 -0.96
CA THR A 75 -5.27 10.95 -0.65
C THR A 75 -6.62 10.48 -0.11
N ASN A 76 -7.55 11.40 0.15
CA ASN A 76 -8.93 11.09 0.53
C ASN A 76 -9.77 10.56 -0.65
N GLN A 77 -9.28 10.71 -1.87
CA GLN A 77 -9.94 10.15 -3.06
C GLN A 77 -9.60 8.67 -3.22
N PRO A 78 -10.51 7.84 -3.76
CA PRO A 78 -10.19 6.47 -4.10
C PRO A 78 -9.21 6.44 -5.28
N PHE A 79 -8.38 5.40 -5.35
CA PHE A 79 -7.53 5.13 -6.50
C PHE A 79 -8.36 4.85 -7.75
N ASP A 80 -7.87 5.31 -8.91
CA ASP A 80 -8.49 5.00 -10.21
C ASP A 80 -8.26 3.53 -10.61
N GLU A 81 -7.10 3.00 -10.26
CA GLU A 81 -6.71 1.63 -10.58
C GLU A 81 -6.45 0.80 -9.31
N PRO A 82 -6.69 -0.52 -9.34
CA PRO A 82 -6.32 -1.40 -8.25
C PRO A 82 -4.80 -1.37 -8.01
N VAL A 83 -4.41 -1.21 -6.75
CA VAL A 83 -3.03 -1.41 -6.33
C VAL A 83 -2.80 -2.87 -5.97
N TYR A 84 -1.64 -3.40 -6.33
CA TYR A 84 -1.24 -4.77 -6.07
C TYR A 84 -0.43 -4.87 -4.78
N CYS A 85 -0.85 -5.76 -3.89
CA CYS A 85 -0.22 -6.00 -2.59
C CYS A 85 0.88 -7.06 -2.74
N ARG A 86 2.09 -6.61 -3.06
CA ARG A 86 3.28 -7.45 -3.14
C ARG A 86 4.53 -6.69 -2.71
N LYS A 87 5.20 -7.12 -1.63
CA LYS A 87 6.42 -6.49 -1.11
C LYS A 87 7.48 -6.15 -2.17
N SER A 88 7.69 -7.08 -3.10
CA SER A 88 8.77 -6.99 -4.10
C SER A 88 8.40 -6.17 -5.35
N LYS A 89 7.17 -5.65 -5.46
CA LYS A 89 6.73 -4.92 -6.65
C LYS A 89 5.82 -3.78 -6.26
N SER A 90 6.19 -2.57 -6.65
CA SER A 90 5.37 -1.40 -6.42
C SER A 90 4.13 -1.35 -7.30
N SER A 91 3.12 -0.64 -6.80
CA SER A 91 2.03 -0.09 -7.61
C SER A 91 2.11 1.43 -7.62
N ARG A 92 1.62 2.09 -8.67
CA ARG A 92 1.51 3.56 -8.66
C ARG A 92 0.24 3.95 -7.92
N ILE A 93 0.31 5.02 -7.16
CA ILE A 93 -0.89 5.69 -6.64
C ILE A 93 -1.18 6.85 -7.58
N VAL A 94 -2.33 6.75 -8.25
CA VAL A 94 -2.83 7.75 -9.18
C VAL A 94 -4.22 8.16 -8.73
N TYR A 95 -4.45 9.47 -8.74
CA TYR A 95 -5.74 10.09 -8.47
C TYR A 95 -6.12 10.97 -9.65
N ASN A 96 -7.31 10.79 -10.21
CA ASN A 96 -7.87 11.70 -11.20
C ASN A 96 -8.50 12.90 -10.49
N SER A 97 -7.91 14.07 -10.69
CA SER A 97 -8.61 15.33 -10.44
C SER A 97 -9.36 15.75 -11.71
N GLU A 98 -10.41 16.57 -11.59
CA GLU A 98 -11.20 17.06 -12.73
C GLU A 98 -10.36 17.76 -13.83
N ALA A 99 -9.14 18.17 -13.51
CA ALA A 99 -8.23 18.85 -14.42
C ALA A 99 -7.05 17.99 -14.90
N GLU A 100 -6.48 17.11 -14.07
CA GLU A 100 -5.23 16.38 -14.37
C GLU A 100 -5.08 15.06 -13.60
N GLU A 101 -4.33 14.11 -14.17
CA GLU A 101 -3.88 12.87 -13.53
C GLU A 101 -2.77 13.17 -12.51
N ILE A 102 -3.05 12.98 -11.22
CA ILE A 102 -2.13 13.26 -10.12
C ILE A 102 -1.42 11.96 -9.70
N HIS A 103 -0.13 11.88 -10.01
CA HIS A 103 0.74 10.83 -9.48
C HIS A 103 1.21 11.19 -8.06
N PHE A 104 0.48 10.75 -7.04
CA PHE A 104 0.86 10.99 -5.64
C PHE A 104 2.13 10.25 -5.23
N GLY A 105 2.30 9.02 -5.71
CA GLY A 105 3.39 8.21 -5.19
C GLY A 105 3.46 6.78 -5.69
N ILE A 106 4.24 6.01 -4.95
CA ILE A 106 4.47 4.59 -5.17
C ILE A 106 4.05 3.83 -3.92
N PHE A 107 3.28 2.75 -4.10
CA PHE A 107 2.71 1.94 -3.05
C PHE A 107 3.38 0.57 -2.97
N TRP A 108 3.63 0.13 -1.74
CA TRP A 108 3.97 -1.24 -1.41
C TRP A 108 3.16 -1.71 -0.20
N ALA A 109 2.78 -2.97 -0.23
CA ALA A 109 2.25 -3.67 0.93
C ALA A 109 2.45 -5.18 0.77
N ASP A 110 2.45 -5.86 1.90
CA ASP A 110 2.29 -7.31 1.97
C ASP A 110 0.81 -7.71 1.82
N ARG A 111 0.58 -9.03 1.70
CA ARG A 111 -0.77 -9.59 1.75
C ARG A 111 -1.52 -9.08 2.97
N PHE A 112 -2.81 -8.83 2.77
CA PHE A 112 -3.75 -8.23 3.70
C PHE A 112 -3.41 -6.78 4.09
N LEU A 113 -2.80 -6.02 3.17
CA LEU A 113 -2.41 -4.62 3.41
C LEU A 113 -1.52 -4.46 4.65
N ARG A 114 -0.66 -5.45 4.91
CA ARG A 114 0.33 -5.38 5.99
C ARG A 114 1.56 -4.62 5.50
N HIS A 115 2.27 -3.94 6.41
CA HIS A 115 3.49 -3.19 6.09
C HIS A 115 3.26 -2.20 4.92
N ILE A 116 2.24 -1.34 5.05
CA ILE A 116 1.93 -0.33 4.04
C ILE A 116 3.06 0.68 3.98
N ILE A 117 3.62 0.87 2.79
CA ILE A 117 4.65 1.86 2.52
C ILE A 117 4.21 2.69 1.31
N VAL A 118 4.24 4.00 1.47
CA VAL A 118 3.93 4.96 0.41
C VAL A 118 5.12 5.87 0.19
N GLY A 119 5.78 5.74 -0.96
CA GLY A 119 6.81 6.68 -1.41
C GLY A 119 6.15 7.89 -2.04
N ILE A 120 6.36 9.07 -1.47
CA ILE A 120 5.75 10.33 -1.90
C ILE A 120 6.51 10.86 -3.12
N LYS A 121 5.82 11.05 -4.24
CA LYS A 121 6.37 11.77 -5.39
C LYS A 121 6.20 13.26 -5.15
N GLU A 122 7.30 13.99 -5.07
CA GLU A 122 7.24 15.45 -4.99
C GLU A 122 6.78 15.99 -6.35
N GLN A 123 5.71 16.77 -6.34
CA GLN A 123 5.29 17.51 -7.52
C GLN A 123 6.24 18.69 -7.72
N HIS A 124 7.08 18.64 -8.74
CA HIS A 124 7.81 19.81 -9.19
C HIS A 124 6.86 20.72 -9.99
N THR A 125 7.05 22.03 -9.86
CA THR A 125 6.29 23.09 -10.56
C THR A 125 6.26 22.97 -12.08
N ASN A 126 7.10 22.11 -12.68
CA ASN A 126 7.20 21.87 -14.12
C ASN A 126 6.61 20.52 -14.57
N GLY A 127 5.74 19.88 -13.78
CA GLY A 127 4.90 18.75 -14.19
C GLY A 127 5.58 17.37 -14.22
N ALA A 128 6.90 17.28 -14.13
CA ALA A 128 7.60 16.00 -14.00
C ALA A 128 7.71 15.60 -12.52
N SER A 129 6.99 14.53 -12.11
CA SER A 129 7.08 13.95 -10.76
C SER A 129 7.97 12.70 -10.74
N THR A 130 9.16 12.84 -10.18
CA THR A 130 10.12 11.73 -10.00
C THR A 130 10.21 11.32 -8.54
N PHE A 131 10.22 10.01 -8.28
CA PHE A 131 10.48 9.47 -6.95
C PHE A 131 11.95 9.08 -6.84
N SER A 132 12.64 9.59 -5.82
CA SER A 132 14.00 9.16 -5.49
C SER A 132 13.95 8.08 -4.41
N PHE A 133 14.55 6.92 -4.66
CA PHE A 133 14.63 5.87 -3.66
C PHE A 133 15.58 6.20 -2.50
N HIS A 134 16.50 7.15 -2.69
CA HIS A 134 17.53 7.49 -1.70
C HIS A 134 17.19 8.76 -0.91
N THR A 135 16.53 9.73 -1.55
CA THR A 135 16.20 11.04 -0.97
C THR A 135 14.69 11.29 -0.91
N GLY A 136 13.89 10.29 -1.30
CA GLY A 136 12.44 10.40 -1.26
C GLY A 136 11.90 10.31 0.16
N ARG A 137 10.73 10.91 0.34
CA ARG A 137 9.94 10.77 1.56
C ARG A 137 9.04 9.55 1.48
N TYR A 138 8.91 8.88 2.61
CA TYR A 138 8.13 7.66 2.76
C TYR A 138 7.15 7.81 3.90
N ILE A 139 5.91 7.37 3.73
CA ILE A 139 4.95 7.13 4.80
C ILE A 139 4.92 5.62 5.05
N VAL A 140 5.30 5.20 6.24
CA VAL A 140 5.35 3.80 6.66
C VAL A 140 4.27 3.56 7.70
N GLY A 141 3.36 2.63 7.43
CA GLY A 141 2.22 2.30 8.28
C GLY A 141 2.48 1.17 9.26
N GLY A 142 1.78 1.19 10.38
CA GLY A 142 1.89 0.19 11.45
C GLY A 142 3.15 0.30 12.30
N VAL A 143 3.77 1.48 12.33
CA VAL A 143 5.00 1.78 13.09
C VAL A 143 4.81 3.02 13.97
N TYR A 144 5.66 3.14 15.00
CA TYR A 144 5.57 4.20 16.00
C TYR A 144 6.82 5.09 16.06
N ASP A 145 7.90 4.67 15.41
CA ASP A 145 9.21 5.29 15.46
C ASP A 145 9.96 5.07 14.14
N ARG A 146 10.93 5.95 13.89
CA ARG A 146 11.80 5.89 12.71
C ARG A 146 12.57 4.58 12.56
N ALA A 147 13.07 3.98 13.63
CA ALA A 147 13.90 2.77 13.52
C ALA A 147 13.08 1.59 12.97
N SER A 148 11.86 1.41 13.49
CA SER A 148 10.88 0.46 13.00
C SER A 148 10.48 0.74 11.55
N ALA A 149 10.29 2.02 11.20
CA ALA A 149 9.96 2.43 9.83
C ALA A 149 11.08 2.10 8.84
N VAL A 150 12.34 2.40 9.19
CA VAL A 150 13.53 2.10 8.38
C VAL A 150 13.70 0.60 8.18
N ASP A 151 13.46 -0.22 9.22
CA ASP A 151 13.54 -1.67 9.10
C ASP A 151 12.51 -2.23 8.09
N GLN A 152 11.29 -1.69 8.10
CA GLN A 152 10.27 -2.08 7.11
C GLN A 152 10.61 -1.64 5.68
N LEU A 153 11.39 -0.57 5.50
CA LEU A 153 11.82 -0.09 4.19
C LEU A 153 12.91 -0.97 3.55
N ARG A 154 13.80 -1.59 4.35
CA ARG A 154 14.96 -2.40 3.88
C ARG A 154 14.66 -3.37 2.74
N PRO A 155 13.50 -4.08 2.69
CA PRO A 155 13.22 -5.03 1.61
C PRO A 155 12.86 -4.37 0.27
N ILE A 156 12.59 -3.06 0.27
CA ILE A 156 12.04 -2.30 -0.86
C ILE A 156 13.07 -1.31 -1.38
N SER A 157 13.79 -0.68 -0.46
CA SER A 157 14.88 0.20 -0.76
C SER A 157 16.09 -0.66 -1.14
N ILE A 158 16.70 -0.35 -2.30
CA ILE A 158 18.02 -0.86 -2.70
C ILE A 158 19.04 -0.20 -1.75
N ILE A 159 18.95 -0.46 -0.44
CA ILE A 159 19.94 -0.01 0.52
C ILE A 159 20.90 -1.18 0.66
N SER A 160 21.88 -1.22 -0.22
CA SER A 160 23.22 -1.56 0.22
C SER A 160 23.61 -0.51 1.25
N LEU A 161 23.31 -0.77 2.53
CA LEU A 161 23.95 -0.08 3.64
C LEU A 161 25.41 -0.53 3.61
N SER A 162 26.23 0.20 2.85
CA SER A 162 27.69 0.10 2.87
C SER A 162 28.23 0.88 4.06
#